data_AF-A0A7S3LEH7-F1
#
_entry.id   AF-A0A7S3LEH7-F1
#
_cell.length_a   1.000
_cell.length_b   1.000
_cell.length_c   1.000
_cell.angle_alpha   90.00
_cell.angle_beta   90.00
_cell.angle_gamma   90.00
#
_symmetry.space_group_name_H-M   'P 1'
#
loop_
_entity.id
_entity.type
_entity.pdbx_description
1 polymer ?
#
loop_
_entity_poly.entity_id
_entity_poly.type
_entity_poly.pdbx_seq_one_letter_code
_entity_poly.pdbx_strand_id
1 'polypeptide(L)'
;SAPLYHDILRYLLLDHACEGMESIICIREDVRAWLRSLHARDEESVDLIAGLKRLDQRLQEILSVWFVPGLLEHRRITYETTSASVLEYIVRHEAVHPVSSLRDLRRRLGPDRRVFAIFHPTLSEQPLFVLYVALLGSIPTSMATIQKAEESAVEADAVQPAVACFYSISNLRKGLVGVDM
;
A
#
# COMPACT_ATOMS: atom_id res chain seq x y z
N SER A 1 -11.51 23.36 24.72
CA SER A 1 -10.49 22.51 25.36
C SER A 1 -9.94 21.54 24.34
N ALA A 2 -8.65 21.18 24.42
CA ALA A 2 -8.12 20.11 23.59
C ALA A 2 -8.79 18.77 23.98
N PRO A 3 -9.09 17.88 23.02
CA PRO A 3 -9.67 16.57 23.33
C PRO A 3 -8.66 15.68 24.05
N LEU A 4 -9.14 14.76 24.90
CA LEU A 4 -8.30 13.87 25.75
C LEU A 4 -7.27 13.04 24.96
N TYR A 5 -7.57 12.67 23.71
CA TYR A 5 -6.64 11.95 22.86
C TYR A 5 -5.43 12.78 22.44
N HIS A 6 -5.47 14.12 22.60
CA HIS A 6 -4.36 15.00 22.24
C HIS A 6 -3.10 14.68 23.05
N ASP A 7 -3.23 14.45 24.36
CA ASP A 7 -2.09 14.10 25.20
C ASP A 7 -1.54 12.71 24.86
N ILE A 8 -2.41 11.73 24.62
CA ILE A 8 -1.98 10.38 24.21
C ILE A 8 -1.21 10.43 22.90
N LEU A 9 -1.73 11.14 21.89
CA LEU A 9 -1.03 11.33 20.63
C LEU A 9 0.30 12.05 20.87
N ARG A 10 0.32 13.11 21.68
CA ARG A 10 1.56 13.80 22.03
C ARG A 10 2.60 12.87 22.68
N TYR A 11 2.20 11.96 23.55
CA TYR A 11 3.10 10.94 24.11
C TYR A 11 3.62 9.97 23.04
N LEU A 12 2.75 9.47 22.16
CA LEU A 12 3.14 8.60 21.05
C LEU A 12 4.08 9.29 20.03
N LEU A 13 4.00 10.62 19.94
CA LEU A 13 4.80 11.45 19.03
C LEU A 13 6.15 11.88 19.63
N LEU A 14 6.21 12.12 20.95
CA LEU A 14 7.38 12.67 21.63
C LEU A 14 8.28 11.60 22.23
N ASP A 15 7.72 10.46 22.63
CA ASP A 15 8.50 9.38 23.22
C ASP A 15 9.03 8.48 22.11
N HIS A 16 10.27 8.00 22.25
CA HIS A 16 10.94 7.10 21.31
C HIS A 16 10.31 5.71 21.30
N ALA A 17 8.98 5.60 21.22
CA ALA A 17 8.34 4.36 20.85
C ALA A 17 8.92 3.99 19.48
N CYS A 18 9.76 2.97 19.44
CA CYS A 18 10.40 2.45 18.23
C CYS A 18 9.38 2.11 17.12
N GLU A 19 8.08 2.15 17.43
CA GLU A 19 6.94 1.81 16.59
C GLU A 19 5.88 2.93 16.55
N GLY A 20 6.18 4.17 16.97
CA GLY A 20 5.18 5.25 17.08
C GLY A 20 4.47 5.54 15.76
N MET A 21 5.21 5.62 14.66
CA MET A 21 4.63 5.80 13.31
C MET A 21 3.71 4.64 12.92
N GLU A 22 4.18 3.39 13.09
CA GLU A 22 3.40 2.20 12.78
C GLU A 22 2.11 2.15 13.60
N SER A 23 2.20 2.44 14.89
CA SER A 23 1.07 2.49 15.82
C SER A 23 0.01 3.49 15.35
N ILE A 24 0.42 4.70 14.94
CA ILE A 24 -0.51 5.71 14.42
C ILE A 24 -1.20 5.25 13.13
N ILE A 25 -0.47 4.58 12.22
CA ILE A 25 -1.05 4.01 10.99
C ILE A 25 -2.09 2.94 11.36
N CYS A 26 -1.75 2.01 12.26
CA CYS A 26 -2.63 0.93 12.68
C CYS A 26 -3.88 1.47 13.40
N ILE A 27 -3.71 2.43 14.33
CA ILE A 27 -4.83 3.11 15.00
C ILE A 27 -5.77 3.75 13.98
N ARG A 28 -5.23 4.46 12.97
CA ARG A 28 -6.06 5.06 11.93
C ARG A 28 -6.76 4.01 11.07
N GLU A 29 -6.09 2.91 10.75
CA GLU A 29 -6.69 1.78 10.04
C GLU A 29 -7.88 1.20 10.79
N ASP A 30 -7.74 0.99 12.10
CA ASP A 30 -8.79 0.47 12.99
C ASP A 30 -9.95 1.46 13.11
N VAL A 31 -9.68 2.76 13.32
CA VAL A 31 -10.71 3.81 13.35
C VAL A 31 -11.51 3.81 12.06
N ARG A 32 -10.85 3.71 10.90
CA ARG A 32 -11.52 3.66 9.60
C ARG A 32 -12.30 2.36 9.39
N ALA A 33 -11.78 1.22 9.86
CA ALA A 33 -12.50 -0.05 9.83
C ALA A 33 -13.76 0.01 10.68
N TRP A 34 -13.68 0.60 11.87
CA TRP A 34 -14.82 0.75 12.76
C TRP A 34 -15.84 1.75 12.21
N LEU A 35 -15.40 2.88 11.65
CA LEU A 35 -16.30 3.81 10.96
C LEU A 35 -17.08 3.10 9.84
N ARG A 36 -16.44 2.24 9.03
CA ARG A 36 -17.13 1.46 8.00
C ARG A 36 -18.15 0.48 8.56
N SER A 37 -17.85 -0.19 9.69
CA SER A 37 -18.77 -1.16 10.28
C SER A 37 -19.96 -0.51 10.99
N LEU A 38 -19.78 0.71 11.52
CA LEU A 38 -20.86 1.50 12.13
C LEU A 38 -21.83 2.07 11.09
N HIS A 39 -21.37 2.54 9.93
CA HIS A 39 -22.29 2.98 8.86
C HIS A 39 -23.19 1.84 8.34
N ALA A 40 -22.82 0.56 8.57
CA ALA A 40 -23.60 -0.60 8.17
C ALA A 40 -24.62 -1.06 9.24
N ARG A 41 -24.63 -0.46 10.43
CA ARG A 41 -25.48 -0.83 11.57
C ARG A 41 -26.20 0.44 12.02
N ASP A 42 -27.48 0.54 11.68
CA ASP A 42 -28.23 1.80 11.80
C ASP A 42 -28.37 2.31 13.25
N GLU A 43 -28.40 3.64 13.34
CA GLU A 43 -28.81 4.55 14.43
C GLU A 43 -28.60 4.12 15.89
N GLU A 44 -27.42 4.39 16.47
CA GLU A 44 -27.29 4.95 17.83
C GLU A 44 -25.81 5.17 18.18
N SER A 45 -25.26 6.32 17.75
CA SER A 45 -24.21 7.09 18.43
C SER A 45 -23.62 8.16 17.49
N VAL A 46 -24.45 9.14 17.11
CA VAL A 46 -24.03 10.27 16.24
C VAL A 46 -22.78 10.96 16.78
N ASP A 47 -22.71 11.14 18.11
CA ASP A 47 -21.56 11.78 18.77
C ASP A 47 -20.28 10.94 18.72
N LEU A 48 -20.38 9.61 18.86
CA LEU A 48 -19.24 8.70 18.71
C LEU A 48 -18.72 8.72 17.27
N ILE A 49 -19.62 8.63 16.29
CA ILE A 49 -19.26 8.68 14.86
C ILE A 49 -18.58 10.02 14.54
N ALA A 50 -19.12 11.13 15.04
CA ALA A 50 -18.52 12.45 14.88
C ALA A 50 -17.15 12.52 15.58
N GLY A 51 -17.00 11.93 16.77
CA GLY A 51 -15.74 11.81 17.50
C GLY A 51 -14.68 11.02 16.73
N LEU A 52 -15.04 9.85 16.20
CA LEU A 52 -14.16 8.98 15.39
C LEU A 52 -13.76 9.64 14.07
N LYS A 53 -14.68 10.36 13.40
CA LYS A 53 -14.35 11.16 12.20
C LYS A 53 -13.35 12.27 12.52
N ARG A 54 -13.52 12.98 13.64
CA ARG A 54 -12.54 13.97 14.11
C ARG A 54 -11.18 13.31 14.41
N LEU A 55 -11.18 12.13 15.03
CA LEU A 55 -9.95 11.40 15.31
C LEU A 55 -9.24 10.96 14.01
N ASP A 56 -9.96 10.38 13.04
CA ASP A 56 -9.43 10.02 11.71
C ASP A 56 -8.76 11.21 11.02
N GLN A 57 -9.44 12.37 11.03
CA GLN A 57 -8.91 13.60 10.45
C GLN A 57 -7.61 14.06 11.16
N ARG A 58 -7.58 14.02 12.50
CA ARG A 58 -6.37 14.39 13.25
C ARG A 58 -5.21 13.43 13.02
N LEU A 59 -5.48 12.13 12.90
CA LEU A 59 -4.46 11.14 12.56
C LEU A 59 -3.95 11.33 11.13
N GLN A 60 -4.84 11.64 10.18
CA GLN A 60 -4.46 11.97 8.81
C GLN A 60 -3.52 13.18 8.76
N GLU A 61 -3.84 14.26 9.48
CA GLU A 61 -2.99 15.46 9.54
C GLU A 61 -1.59 15.16 10.10
N ILE A 62 -1.48 14.31 11.13
CA ILE A 62 -0.19 13.86 11.67
C ILE A 62 0.58 13.07 10.60
N LEU A 63 -0.08 12.11 9.95
CA LEU A 63 0.55 11.28 8.92
C LEU A 63 1.00 12.10 7.70
N SER A 64 0.24 13.13 7.30
CA SER A 64 0.62 14.02 6.20
C SER A 64 1.93 14.79 6.43
N VAL A 65 2.33 14.99 7.69
CA VAL A 65 3.64 15.61 8.02
C VAL A 65 4.78 14.60 7.87
N TRP A 66 4.52 13.31 8.08
CA TRP A 66 5.53 12.25 8.04
C TRP A 66 5.72 11.62 6.66
N PHE A 67 4.63 11.47 5.90
CA PHE A 67 4.63 10.80 4.61
C PHE A 67 4.69 11.81 3.47
N VAL A 68 5.74 12.64 3.45
CA VAL A 68 6.00 13.56 2.34
C VAL A 68 6.84 12.86 1.26
N PRO A 69 6.58 13.10 -0.04
CA PRO A 69 7.25 12.38 -1.14
C PRO A 69 8.79 12.37 -1.04
N GLY A 70 9.38 13.47 -0.56
CA GLY A 70 10.83 13.62 -0.43
C GLY A 70 11.49 12.75 0.65
N LEU A 71 10.72 12.11 1.53
CA LEU A 71 11.22 11.17 2.55
C LEU A 71 10.98 9.70 2.17
N LEU A 72 10.25 9.43 1.09
CA LEU A 72 9.88 8.07 0.72
C LEU A 72 10.92 7.46 -0.22
N GLU A 73 11.17 6.16 -0.03
CA GLU A 73 12.11 5.39 -0.83
C GLU A 73 11.37 4.56 -1.87
N HIS A 74 11.77 4.69 -3.13
CA HIS A 74 11.27 3.85 -4.22
C HIS A 74 12.23 2.68 -4.45
N ARG A 75 11.76 1.45 -4.28
CA ARG A 75 12.57 0.25 -4.52
C ARG A 75 11.98 -0.59 -5.63
N ARG A 76 12.84 -1.13 -6.49
CA ARG A 76 12.45 -2.19 -7.43
C ARG A 76 12.33 -3.51 -6.66
N ILE A 77 11.20 -4.18 -6.86
CA ILE A 77 10.92 -5.50 -6.30
C ILE A 77 11.24 -6.56 -7.37
N THR A 78 12.02 -7.56 -6.97
CA THR A 78 12.48 -8.67 -7.79
C THR A 78 12.39 -9.96 -6.98
N TYR A 79 12.30 -11.10 -7.65
CA TYR A 79 12.24 -12.37 -6.95
C TYR A 79 13.60 -12.75 -6.32
N GLU A 80 14.70 -12.29 -6.91
CA GLU A 80 16.06 -12.71 -6.58
C GLU A 80 16.68 -11.89 -5.45
N THR A 81 16.42 -10.58 -5.39
CA THR A 81 17.12 -9.66 -4.46
C THR A 81 16.23 -9.11 -3.35
N THR A 82 14.92 -9.25 -3.46
CA THR A 82 14.00 -8.74 -2.42
C THR A 82 13.88 -9.77 -1.30
N SER A 83 13.84 -9.32 -0.05
CA SER A 83 13.66 -10.20 1.10
C SER A 83 12.31 -10.94 1.04
N ALA A 84 12.32 -12.19 1.51
CA ALA A 84 11.10 -13.00 1.56
C ALA A 84 10.02 -12.36 2.44
N SER A 85 10.40 -11.66 3.52
CA SER A 85 9.51 -10.88 4.39
C SER A 85 8.74 -9.80 3.62
N VAL A 86 9.42 -9.02 2.78
CA VAL A 86 8.79 -7.98 1.96
C VAL A 86 7.87 -8.59 0.90
N LEU A 87 8.30 -9.68 0.24
CA LEU A 87 7.47 -10.37 -0.74
C LEU A 87 6.21 -10.94 -0.10
N GLU A 88 6.33 -11.57 1.07
CA GLU A 88 5.20 -12.08 1.84
C GLU A 88 4.26 -10.96 2.28
N TYR A 89 4.80 -9.82 2.72
CA TYR A 89 4.02 -8.65 3.06
C TYR A 89 3.17 -8.18 1.88
N ILE A 90 3.78 -8.03 0.70
CA ILE A 90 3.08 -7.64 -0.53
C ILE A 90 1.97 -8.63 -0.86
N VAL A 91 2.27 -9.94 -0.87
CA VAL A 91 1.31 -11.00 -1.19
C VAL A 91 0.11 -10.98 -0.24
N ARG A 92 0.33 -10.75 1.06
CA ARG A 92 -0.74 -10.70 2.08
C ARG A 92 -1.64 -9.48 1.95
N HIS A 93 -1.12 -8.36 1.48
CA HIS A 93 -1.83 -7.07 1.47
C HIS A 93 -2.30 -6.63 0.06
N GLU A 94 -1.96 -7.38 -0.99
CA GLU A 94 -2.40 -7.13 -2.37
C GLU A 94 -3.92 -7.34 -2.52
N ALA A 95 -4.66 -6.24 -2.62
CA ALA A 95 -6.12 -6.25 -2.63
C ALA A 95 -6.74 -6.27 -4.04
N VAL A 96 -6.02 -5.83 -5.08
CA VAL A 96 -6.57 -5.71 -6.45
C VAL A 96 -6.48 -7.05 -7.16
N HIS A 97 -5.33 -7.72 -7.08
CA HIS A 97 -5.10 -9.02 -7.72
C HIS A 97 -4.41 -9.99 -6.76
N PRO A 98 -5.15 -10.71 -5.92
CA PRO A 98 -4.57 -11.66 -4.97
C PRO A 98 -3.59 -12.61 -5.65
N VAL A 99 -2.41 -12.78 -5.07
CA VAL A 99 -1.39 -13.70 -5.58
C VAL A 99 -1.75 -15.11 -5.14
N SER A 100 -2.03 -15.97 -6.12
CA SER A 100 -2.63 -17.30 -5.87
C SER A 100 -1.61 -18.39 -5.52
N SER A 101 -0.34 -18.19 -5.90
CA SER A 101 0.74 -19.18 -5.68
C SER A 101 2.12 -18.57 -5.83
N LEU A 102 3.17 -19.28 -5.40
CA LEU A 102 4.57 -18.88 -5.62
C LEU A 102 4.92 -18.79 -7.11
N ARG A 103 4.34 -19.67 -7.95
CA ARG A 103 4.49 -19.62 -9.40
C ARG A 103 3.88 -18.35 -9.98
N ASP A 104 2.71 -17.94 -9.46
CA ASP A 104 2.07 -16.68 -9.83
C ASP A 104 2.96 -15.48 -9.48
N LEU A 105 3.50 -15.45 -8.25
CA LEU A 105 4.43 -14.40 -7.81
C LEU A 105 5.66 -14.29 -8.74
N ARG A 106 6.30 -15.43 -9.05
CA ARG A 106 7.46 -15.46 -9.96
C ARG A 106 7.14 -14.88 -11.34
N ARG A 107 5.97 -15.19 -11.90
CA ARG A 107 5.55 -14.64 -13.20
C ARG A 107 5.39 -13.12 -13.13
N ARG A 108 4.75 -12.60 -12.07
CA ARG A 108 4.55 -11.16 -11.86
C ARG A 108 5.85 -10.38 -11.62
N LEU A 109 6.92 -11.07 -11.23
CA LEU A 109 8.27 -10.52 -11.05
C LEU A 109 9.23 -10.87 -12.20
N GLY A 110 8.70 -11.42 -13.29
CA GLY A 110 9.48 -11.90 -14.44
C GLY A 110 10.14 -10.82 -15.30
N PRO A 111 10.82 -11.21 -16.39
CA PRO A 111 11.66 -10.32 -17.21
C PRO A 111 10.91 -9.19 -17.89
N ASP A 112 9.66 -9.40 -18.31
CA ASP A 112 8.79 -8.37 -18.91
C ASP A 112 7.86 -7.71 -17.88
N ARG A 113 8.18 -7.85 -16.59
CA ARG A 113 7.45 -7.24 -15.49
C ARG A 113 8.39 -6.35 -14.70
N ARG A 114 7.88 -5.20 -14.25
CA ARG A 114 8.57 -4.36 -13.27
C ARG A 114 7.60 -4.15 -12.13
N VAL A 115 8.07 -4.42 -10.92
CA VAL A 115 7.32 -4.13 -9.72
C VAL A 115 8.15 -3.12 -8.92
N PHE A 116 7.49 -2.06 -8.49
CA PHE A 116 8.08 -1.04 -7.64
C PHE A 116 7.25 -0.95 -6.38
N ALA A 117 7.91 -0.66 -5.26
CA ALA A 117 7.20 -0.37 -4.02
C ALA A 117 7.81 0.85 -3.33
N ILE A 118 6.94 1.57 -2.61
CA ILE A 118 7.27 2.78 -1.87
C ILE A 118 7.41 2.41 -0.39
N PHE A 119 8.48 2.88 0.24
CA PHE A 119 8.81 2.62 1.63
C PHE A 119 8.99 3.93 2.38
N HIS A 120 8.75 3.90 3.69
CA HIS A 120 9.29 4.90 4.59
C HIS A 120 10.57 4.33 5.22
N PRO A 121 11.65 5.12 5.43
CA PRO A 121 12.92 4.61 5.96
C PRO A 121 12.79 3.86 7.29
N THR A 122 11.85 4.27 8.14
CA THR A 122 11.55 3.59 9.43
C THR A 122 10.68 2.34 9.30
N LEU A 123 10.07 2.11 8.12
CA LEU A 123 9.19 0.98 7.80
C LEU A 123 9.74 0.19 6.60
N SER A 124 11.05 -0.07 6.60
CA SER A 124 11.80 -0.61 5.44
C SER A 124 11.39 -2.02 5.00
N GLU A 125 10.78 -2.81 5.89
CA GLU A 125 10.26 -4.15 5.61
C GLU A 125 8.76 -4.15 5.28
N GLN A 126 8.08 -3.01 5.40
CA GLN A 126 6.63 -2.88 5.20
C GLN A 126 6.32 -1.88 4.10
N PRO A 127 6.25 -2.31 2.82
CA PRO A 127 5.93 -1.41 1.72
C PRO A 127 4.56 -0.75 1.94
N LEU A 128 4.49 0.53 1.63
CA LEU A 128 3.29 1.35 1.75
C LEU A 128 2.39 1.19 0.52
N PHE A 129 3.01 1.22 -0.66
CA PHE A 129 2.37 1.06 -1.96
C PHE A 129 3.16 0.09 -2.81
N VAL A 130 2.47 -0.63 -3.67
CA VAL A 130 3.09 -1.45 -4.72
C VAL A 130 2.47 -1.13 -6.07
N LEU A 131 3.33 -1.08 -7.08
CA LEU A 131 3.03 -0.74 -8.47
C LEU A 131 3.48 -1.88 -9.36
N TYR A 132 2.55 -2.45 -10.11
CA TYR A 132 2.84 -3.51 -11.07
C TYR A 132 2.78 -2.96 -12.50
N VAL A 133 3.87 -3.22 -13.24
CA VAL A 133 4.06 -2.75 -14.60
C VAL A 133 4.32 -3.93 -15.53
N ALA A 134 3.59 -3.96 -16.65
CA ALA A 134 3.87 -4.84 -17.77
C ALA A 134 4.60 -4.08 -18.87
N LEU A 135 5.72 -4.62 -19.34
CA LEU A 135 6.46 -4.12 -20.49
C LEU A 135 5.91 -4.79 -21.75
N LEU A 136 5.43 -4.00 -22.70
CA LEU A 136 4.67 -4.47 -23.86
C LEU A 136 5.15 -3.76 -25.13
N GLY A 137 4.97 -4.40 -26.29
CA GLY A 137 5.25 -3.78 -27.60
C GLY A 137 4.18 -2.77 -28.04
N SER A 138 2.98 -2.81 -27.46
CA SER A 138 1.87 -1.91 -27.79
C SER A 138 0.94 -1.71 -26.59
N ILE A 139 0.07 -0.70 -26.66
CA ILE A 139 -0.90 -0.39 -25.60
C ILE A 139 -1.92 -1.53 -25.50
N PRO A 140 -2.07 -2.19 -24.34
CA PRO A 140 -3.01 -3.29 -24.19
C PRO A 140 -4.46 -2.77 -24.24
N THR A 141 -5.35 -3.56 -24.83
CA THR A 141 -6.79 -3.25 -24.92
C THR A 141 -7.62 -3.79 -23.76
N SER A 142 -7.06 -4.73 -22.97
CA SER A 142 -7.75 -5.36 -21.84
C SER A 142 -6.77 -5.96 -20.84
N MET A 143 -7.24 -6.23 -19.61
CA MET A 143 -6.45 -6.95 -18.61
C MET A 143 -6.11 -8.39 -19.05
N ALA A 144 -7.02 -9.05 -19.79
CA ALA A 144 -6.76 -10.39 -20.32
C ALA A 144 -5.58 -10.41 -21.30
N THR A 145 -5.35 -9.33 -22.06
CA THR A 145 -4.18 -9.19 -22.95
C THR A 145 -2.89 -9.15 -22.14
N ILE A 146 -2.90 -8.44 -21.01
CA ILE A 146 -1.74 -8.33 -20.10
C ILE A 146 -1.42 -9.70 -19.48
N GLN A 147 -2.45 -10.42 -19.03
CA GLN A 147 -2.32 -11.77 -18.46
C GLN A 147 -1.83 -12.80 -19.50
N LYS A 148 -2.36 -12.78 -20.73
CA LYS A 148 -1.87 -13.67 -21.80
C LYS A 148 -0.41 -13.42 -22.19
N ALA A 149 0.02 -12.16 -22.14
CA ALA A 149 1.43 -11.82 -22.31
C ALA A 149 2.31 -12.39 -21.17
N GLU A 150 1.76 -12.68 -19.99
CA GLU A 150 2.49 -13.38 -18.91
C GLU A 150 2.77 -14.84 -19.25
N GLU A 151 1.88 -15.48 -20.01
CA GLU A 151 1.97 -16.91 -20.34
C GLU A 151 2.94 -17.17 -21.51
N SER A 152 3.12 -16.19 -22.39
CA SER A 152 3.89 -16.31 -23.64
C SER A 152 5.37 -15.91 -23.48
N ALA A 153 5.79 -15.41 -22.30
CA ALA A 153 7.12 -14.87 -22.03
C ALA A 153 8.26 -15.93 -22.03
N VAL A 154 7.96 -17.19 -22.34
CA VAL A 154 8.92 -18.30 -22.36
C VAL A 154 9.66 -18.39 -23.71
N GLU A 155 9.15 -17.77 -24.79
CA GLU A 155 9.68 -17.98 -26.15
C GLU A 155 9.80 -16.71 -27.02
N ALA A 156 9.47 -15.53 -26.50
CA ALA A 156 9.49 -14.32 -27.32
C ALA A 156 10.92 -13.79 -27.51
N ASP A 157 11.42 -13.87 -28.74
CA ASP A 157 12.52 -13.06 -29.26
C ASP A 157 12.38 -11.61 -28.76
N ALA A 158 13.50 -10.99 -28.40
CA ALA A 158 13.58 -9.72 -27.68
C ALA A 158 12.97 -8.52 -28.45
N VAL A 159 11.64 -8.45 -28.53
CA VAL A 159 10.92 -7.26 -28.96
C VAL A 159 11.18 -6.20 -27.90
N GLN A 160 11.86 -5.12 -28.29
CA GLN A 160 12.10 -4.00 -27.38
C GLN A 160 10.73 -3.45 -26.91
N PRO A 161 10.50 -3.33 -25.59
CA PRO A 161 9.23 -2.84 -25.09
C PRO A 161 9.07 -1.36 -25.44
N ALA A 162 7.94 -1.02 -26.06
CA ALA A 162 7.59 0.35 -26.42
C ALA A 162 6.62 0.99 -25.40
N VAL A 163 5.96 0.18 -24.58
CA VAL A 163 4.93 0.60 -23.62
C VAL A 163 5.21 0.02 -22.25
N ALA A 164 5.14 0.87 -21.23
CA ALA A 164 5.07 0.49 -19.82
C ALA A 164 3.63 0.67 -19.33
N CYS A 165 2.92 -0.44 -19.12
CA CYS A 165 1.52 -0.42 -18.71
C CYS A 165 1.41 -0.68 -17.19
N PHE A 166 0.92 0.31 -16.45
CA PHE A 166 0.56 0.17 -15.03
C PHE A 166 -0.78 -0.57 -14.94
N TYR A 167 -0.75 -1.82 -14.48
CA TYR A 167 -1.94 -2.67 -14.47
C TYR A 167 -2.47 -2.95 -13.06
N SER A 168 -1.67 -2.69 -12.02
CA SER A 168 -2.12 -2.72 -10.63
C SER A 168 -1.38 -1.68 -9.79
N ILE A 169 -2.14 -0.97 -8.97
CA ILE A 169 -1.66 -0.01 -7.96
C ILE A 169 -2.40 -0.35 -6.67
N SER A 170 -1.66 -0.77 -5.65
CA SER A 170 -2.23 -1.17 -4.37
C SER A 170 -1.66 -0.33 -3.24
N ASN A 171 -2.55 0.27 -2.46
CA ASN A 171 -2.22 0.78 -1.12
C ASN A 171 -2.24 -0.40 -0.15
N LEU A 172 -1.08 -0.74 0.40
CA LEU A 172 -0.92 -1.87 1.32
C LEU A 172 -1.23 -1.47 2.78
N ARG A 173 -1.34 -0.17 3.07
CA ARG A 173 -1.63 0.39 4.40
C ARG A 173 -2.92 1.21 4.38
N LYS A 174 -4.03 0.62 4.81
CA LYS A 174 -5.34 1.30 4.76
C LYS A 174 -5.38 2.52 5.69
N GLY A 175 -4.54 2.54 6.72
CA GLY A 175 -4.30 3.71 7.57
C GLY A 175 -3.70 4.92 6.85
N LEU A 176 -3.16 4.77 5.62
CA LEU A 176 -2.61 5.87 4.82
C LEU A 176 -3.57 6.39 3.73
N VAL A 177 -4.79 5.86 3.62
CA VAL A 177 -5.75 6.35 2.62
C VAL A 177 -6.04 7.84 2.81
N GLY A 178 -5.94 8.63 1.74
CA GLY A 178 -6.14 10.08 1.76
C GLY A 178 -4.95 10.89 2.30
N VAL A 179 -3.82 10.24 2.61
CA VAL A 179 -2.55 10.94 2.80
C VAL A 179 -1.91 11.09 1.42
N ASP A 180 -1.63 12.33 1.01
CA ASP A 180 -1.00 12.60 -0.28
C ASP A 180 0.51 12.31 -0.20
N MET A 181 1.00 11.47 -1.12
CA MET A 181 2.37 10.95 -1.18
C MET A 181 2.93 11.02 -2.61
#